data_AF-A0A2D8BZ54-F1
#
_entry.id   AF-A0A2D8BZ54-F1
#
_cell.length_a   1.000
_cell.length_b   1.000
_cell.length_c   1.000
_cell.angle_alpha   90.00
_cell.angle_beta   90.00
_cell.angle_gamma   90.00
#
_symmetry.space_group_name_H-M   'P 1'
#
loop_
_entity.id
_entity.type
_entity.pdbx_description
1 polymer ?
#
loop_
_entity_poly.entity_id
_entity_poly.type
_entity_poly.pdbx_seq_one_letter_code
_entity_poly.pdbx_strand_id
1 'polypeptide(L)'
;MNRPPLEAWTFLKEEVRLRGSTGAALRTLPSGRRVVVKRGGRAGGDPAAHIMNEYDMNRYLNELGIGVPSAEMVVEDGRPTMLTDFEEGARVPTESDRLRLREDFVPQVAISNWDVLGQDLDNVLIRPDGTPSYVDVGGAGPYRAMGAPKGDKFTGDVSTDIAGMQYMAPYTEMVYGDMTDEEMGRSYDKAGGVDAMQAATQVLRDAQTRNIIRQRAEDLARRVA
;
A
#
# COMPACT_ATOMS: atom_id res chain seq x y z
N MET A 1 -27.59 -17.81 -6.87
CA MET A 1 -26.20 -17.30 -6.91
C MET A 1 -25.37 -18.20 -6.01
N ASN A 2 -24.58 -19.09 -6.60
CA ASN A 2 -23.80 -20.08 -5.86
C ASN A 2 -22.63 -19.40 -5.16
N ARG A 3 -22.67 -19.36 -3.82
CA ARG A 3 -21.47 -19.15 -3.01
C ARG A 3 -20.58 -20.39 -3.19
N PRO A 4 -19.28 -20.25 -3.50
CA PRO A 4 -18.41 -21.41 -3.49
C PRO A 4 -18.38 -22.03 -2.09
N PRO A 5 -18.30 -23.36 -1.96
CA PRO A 5 -18.38 -24.04 -0.67
C PRO A 5 -17.18 -23.69 0.20
N LEU A 6 -17.40 -23.74 1.51
CA LEU A 6 -16.47 -23.57 2.63
C LEU A 6 -15.20 -24.46 2.56
N GLU A 7 -15.06 -25.31 1.54
CA GLU A 7 -14.01 -26.34 1.37
C GLU A 7 -12.76 -25.85 0.64
N ALA A 8 -12.69 -24.58 0.22
CA ALA A 8 -11.50 -24.01 -0.42
C ALA A 8 -10.27 -23.89 0.52
N TRP A 9 -10.45 -24.09 1.83
CA TRP A 9 -9.41 -23.94 2.85
C TRP A 9 -8.63 -25.22 3.16
N THR A 10 -9.04 -26.38 2.63
CA THR A 10 -8.50 -27.69 3.03
C THR A 10 -7.31 -28.21 2.19
N PHE A 11 -6.79 -27.44 1.24
CA PHE A 11 -5.65 -27.86 0.42
C PHE A 11 -4.41 -27.02 0.73
N LEU A 12 -3.83 -27.26 1.91
CA LEU A 12 -2.58 -26.66 2.35
C LEU A 12 -1.42 -27.53 1.89
N LYS A 13 -0.47 -26.98 1.12
CA LYS A 13 0.82 -27.65 0.88
C LYS A 13 1.97 -27.04 1.67
N GLU A 14 2.09 -25.70 1.77
CA GLU A 14 3.12 -25.06 2.61
C GLU A 14 2.63 -23.69 3.10
N GLU A 15 2.65 -23.44 4.42
CA GLU A 15 2.54 -22.09 4.99
C GLU A 15 3.96 -21.61 5.32
N VAL A 16 4.51 -20.74 4.48
CA VAL A 16 5.77 -20.07 4.80
C VAL A 16 5.42 -18.73 5.42
N ARG A 17 5.68 -18.60 6.72
CA ARG A 17 5.57 -17.30 7.39
C ARG A 17 6.58 -16.35 6.74
N LEU A 18 6.06 -15.27 6.16
CA LEU A 18 6.90 -14.23 5.59
C LEU A 18 7.44 -13.35 6.71
N ARG A 19 8.57 -12.68 6.44
CA ARG A 19 9.05 -11.61 7.32
C ARG A 19 8.01 -10.49 7.33
N GLY A 20 7.93 -9.75 8.43
CA GLY A 20 6.97 -8.67 8.62
C GLY A 20 6.27 -8.69 9.97
N SER A 21 5.79 -7.52 10.40
CA SER A 21 5.29 -7.26 11.75
C SER A 21 3.83 -7.71 11.97
N THR A 22 3.07 -7.96 10.90
CA THR A 22 1.64 -8.28 10.95
C THR A 22 1.32 -9.77 10.77
N GLY A 23 2.34 -10.61 10.52
CA GLY A 23 2.18 -12.06 10.41
C GLY A 23 1.68 -12.55 9.04
N ALA A 24 2.11 -11.88 7.95
CA ALA A 24 1.84 -12.31 6.59
C ALA A 24 2.38 -13.73 6.32
N ALA A 25 1.67 -14.50 5.49
CA ALA A 25 2.05 -15.87 5.15
C ALA A 25 1.80 -16.16 3.68
N LEU A 26 2.75 -16.85 3.02
CA LEU A 26 2.58 -17.35 1.66
C LEU A 26 1.77 -18.64 1.69
N ARG A 27 0.77 -18.74 0.81
CA ARG A 27 -0.03 -19.95 0.58
C ARG A 27 -0.17 -20.24 -0.91
N THR A 28 -0.26 -21.52 -1.25
CA THR A 28 -0.63 -21.98 -2.60
C THR A 28 -2.07 -22.49 -2.55
N LEU A 29 -2.95 -21.86 -3.32
CA LEU A 29 -4.36 -22.25 -3.45
C LEU A 29 -4.51 -23.57 -4.24
N PRO A 30 -5.67 -24.27 -4.18
CA PRO A 30 -5.92 -25.48 -4.98
C PRO A 30 -5.69 -25.29 -6.48
N SER A 31 -5.87 -24.06 -6.99
CA SER A 31 -5.63 -23.70 -8.39
C SER A 31 -4.15 -23.64 -8.78
N GLY A 32 -3.23 -23.74 -7.82
CA GLY A 32 -1.80 -23.49 -8.00
C GLY A 32 -1.41 -22.01 -7.88
N ARG A 33 -2.38 -21.09 -7.76
CA ARG A 33 -2.10 -19.66 -7.53
C ARG A 33 -1.44 -19.46 -6.16
N ARG A 34 -0.31 -18.76 -6.13
CA ARG A 34 0.37 -18.36 -4.89
C ARG A 34 -0.14 -17.00 -4.43
N VAL A 35 -0.50 -16.92 -3.15
CA VAL A 35 -1.06 -15.72 -2.52
C VAL A 35 -0.39 -15.43 -1.19
N VAL A 36 -0.28 -14.15 -0.84
CA VAL A 36 0.09 -13.69 0.49
C VAL A 36 -1.18 -13.42 1.28
N VAL A 37 -1.29 -14.06 2.45
CA VAL A 37 -2.41 -13.96 3.37
C VAL A 37 -2.11 -12.94 4.45
N LYS A 38 -2.99 -11.96 4.63
CA LYS A 38 -2.83 -10.86 5.59
C LYS A 38 -4.08 -10.66 6.44
N ARG A 39 -3.89 -10.35 7.73
CA ARG A 39 -4.98 -10.29 8.74
C ARG A 39 -4.97 -9.02 9.61
N GLY A 40 -4.15 -8.04 9.23
CA GLY A 40 -3.99 -6.78 9.94
C GLY A 40 -3.12 -6.89 11.20
N GLY A 41 -2.32 -5.86 11.44
CA GLY A 41 -1.61 -5.65 12.70
C GLY A 41 -2.52 -5.42 13.91
N ARG A 42 -2.00 -5.70 15.11
CA ARG A 42 -2.76 -5.70 16.38
C ARG A 42 -2.49 -4.49 17.27
N ALA A 43 -1.56 -3.61 16.91
CA ALA A 43 -1.07 -2.56 17.80
C ALA A 43 -2.14 -1.51 18.17
N GLY A 44 -3.17 -1.34 17.34
CA GLY A 44 -4.31 -0.44 17.61
C GLY A 44 -5.55 -1.14 18.16
N GLY A 45 -5.50 -2.45 18.44
CA GLY A 45 -6.64 -3.21 18.99
C GLY A 45 -7.73 -3.60 17.98
N ASP A 46 -7.68 -3.12 16.73
CA ASP A 46 -8.64 -3.47 15.67
C ASP A 46 -7.96 -3.95 14.37
N PRO A 47 -7.54 -5.22 14.30
CA PRO A 47 -6.93 -5.80 13.11
C PRO A 47 -7.88 -5.84 11.91
N ALA A 48 -9.19 -5.96 12.16
CA ALA A 48 -10.19 -6.04 11.11
C ALA A 48 -10.34 -4.70 10.38
N ALA A 49 -10.40 -3.58 11.12
CA ALA A 49 -10.41 -2.27 10.50
C ALA A 49 -9.09 -1.97 9.78
N HIS A 50 -7.95 -2.36 10.37
CA HIS A 50 -6.64 -2.16 9.75
C HIS A 50 -6.48 -2.94 8.43
N ILE A 51 -6.89 -4.21 8.36
CA ILE A 51 -6.76 -4.99 7.10
C ILE A 51 -7.72 -4.48 6.01
N MET A 52 -8.89 -3.96 6.42
CA MET A 52 -9.83 -3.35 5.50
C MET A 52 -9.29 -2.02 4.95
N ASN A 53 -8.58 -1.25 5.77
CA ASN A 53 -7.84 -0.08 5.30
C ASN A 53 -6.76 -0.48 4.28
N GLU A 54 -5.93 -1.48 4.56
CA GLU A 54 -4.90 -1.94 3.61
C GLU A 54 -5.51 -2.33 2.26
N TYR A 55 -6.65 -3.03 2.27
CA TYR A 55 -7.38 -3.37 1.05
C TYR A 55 -7.86 -2.14 0.28
N ASP A 56 -8.38 -1.13 0.96
CA ASP A 56 -8.86 0.11 0.33
C ASP A 56 -7.69 0.93 -0.25
N MET A 57 -6.56 1.00 0.45
CA MET A 57 -5.35 1.68 0.00
C MET A 57 -4.72 0.98 -1.21
N ASN A 58 -4.69 -0.36 -1.22
CA ASN A 58 -4.26 -1.16 -2.37
C ASN A 58 -5.13 -0.85 -3.60
N ARG A 59 -6.46 -0.87 -3.44
CA ARG A 59 -7.37 -0.56 -4.54
C ARG A 59 -7.20 0.87 -5.04
N TYR A 60 -7.05 1.84 -4.14
CA TYR A 60 -6.83 3.23 -4.51
C TYR A 60 -5.56 3.39 -5.37
N LEU A 61 -4.45 2.78 -4.97
CA LEU A 61 -3.20 2.81 -5.74
C LEU A 61 -3.35 2.11 -7.10
N ASN A 62 -4.04 0.97 -7.15
CA ASN A 62 -4.34 0.27 -8.41
C ASN A 62 -5.14 1.14 -9.40
N GLU A 63 -6.14 1.90 -8.93
CA GLU A 63 -6.90 2.83 -9.79
C GLU A 63 -6.01 3.95 -10.39
N LEU A 64 -4.92 4.30 -9.72
CA LEU A 64 -3.92 5.27 -10.19
C LEU A 64 -2.83 4.65 -11.07
N GLY A 65 -2.94 3.35 -11.40
CA GLY A 65 -1.91 2.63 -12.15
C GLY A 65 -0.61 2.42 -11.35
N ILE A 66 -0.64 2.60 -10.03
CA ILE A 66 0.51 2.36 -9.16
C ILE A 66 0.56 0.88 -8.84
N GLY A 67 1.71 0.27 -9.11
CA GLY A 67 1.89 -1.17 -8.99
C GLY A 67 1.71 -1.63 -7.55
N VAL A 68 0.63 -2.35 -7.28
CA VAL A 68 0.44 -3.15 -6.07
C VAL A 68 -0.09 -4.52 -6.49
N PRO A 69 0.06 -5.58 -5.68
CA PRO A 69 -0.46 -6.88 -6.10
C PRO A 69 -1.99 -6.86 -6.09
N SER A 70 -2.60 -7.57 -7.05
CA SER A 70 -4.05 -7.79 -7.06
C SER A 70 -4.50 -8.37 -5.74
N ALA A 71 -5.60 -7.84 -5.20
CA ALA A 71 -6.09 -8.22 -3.90
C ALA A 71 -7.55 -8.64 -3.92
N GLU A 72 -7.88 -9.65 -3.11
CA GLU A 72 -9.24 -10.04 -2.79
C GLU A 72 -9.46 -10.08 -1.28
N MET A 73 -10.67 -9.73 -0.85
CA MET A 73 -11.08 -9.91 0.53
C MET A 73 -11.90 -11.19 0.69
N VAL A 74 -11.48 -12.04 1.62
CA VAL A 74 -12.23 -13.23 2.03
C VAL A 74 -12.55 -13.20 3.52
N VAL A 75 -13.45 -14.08 3.94
CA VAL A 75 -13.74 -14.33 5.35
C VAL A 75 -13.15 -15.68 5.72
N GLU A 76 -12.21 -15.68 6.66
CA GLU A 76 -11.55 -16.86 7.22
C GLU A 76 -11.89 -16.90 8.72
N ASP A 77 -12.56 -17.96 9.19
CA ASP A 77 -13.00 -18.11 10.59
C ASP A 77 -13.76 -16.89 11.15
N GLY A 78 -14.61 -16.28 10.31
CA GLY A 78 -15.40 -15.10 10.68
C GLY A 78 -14.60 -13.79 10.73
N ARG A 79 -13.35 -13.77 10.27
CA ARG A 79 -12.50 -12.58 10.22
C ARG A 79 -12.21 -12.16 8.78
N PRO A 80 -12.13 -10.85 8.48
CA PRO A 80 -11.66 -10.40 7.18
C PRO A 80 -10.17 -10.75 7.01
N THR A 81 -9.85 -11.41 5.90
CA THR A 81 -8.49 -11.81 5.52
C THR A 81 -8.23 -11.37 4.08
N MET A 82 -7.21 -10.54 3.87
CA MET A 82 -6.81 -10.10 2.54
C MET A 82 -5.89 -11.14 1.93
N LEU A 83 -6.16 -11.51 0.68
CA LEU A 83 -5.28 -12.33 -0.14
C LEU A 83 -4.73 -11.42 -1.24
N THR A 84 -3.41 -11.34 -1.36
CA THR A 84 -2.77 -10.64 -2.47
C THR A 84 -2.01 -11.63 -3.33
N ASP A 85 -1.94 -11.41 -4.64
CA ASP A 85 -1.09 -12.23 -5.49
C ASP A 85 0.37 -12.17 -5.01
N PHE A 86 1.06 -13.31 -5.06
CA PHE A 86 2.50 -13.34 -4.82
C PHE A 86 3.24 -12.81 -6.05
N GLU A 87 4.14 -11.85 -5.85
CA GLU A 87 4.90 -11.19 -6.92
C GLU A 87 6.01 -12.12 -7.43
N GLU A 88 5.65 -12.98 -8.38
CA GLU A 88 6.52 -14.00 -8.96
C GLU A 88 7.81 -13.44 -9.57
N GLY A 89 8.95 -13.95 -9.12
CA GLY A 89 10.27 -13.55 -9.62
C GLY A 89 10.66 -12.10 -9.28
N ALA A 90 9.87 -11.41 -8.46
CA ALA A 90 10.21 -10.07 -8.01
C ALA A 90 11.39 -10.10 -7.02
N ARG A 91 12.17 -9.03 -7.00
CA ARG A 91 13.36 -8.86 -6.18
C ARG A 91 13.25 -7.63 -5.29
N VAL A 92 14.06 -7.56 -4.24
CA VAL A 92 14.25 -6.30 -3.51
C VAL A 92 14.88 -5.24 -4.43
N PRO A 93 14.55 -3.94 -4.25
CA PRO A 93 15.16 -2.87 -5.02
C PRO A 93 16.67 -2.79 -4.80
N THR A 94 17.35 -2.30 -5.81
CA THR A 94 18.74 -1.87 -5.77
C THR A 94 18.83 -0.38 -6.03
N GLU A 95 20.00 0.21 -5.83
CA GLU A 95 20.22 1.64 -6.07
C GLU A 95 19.83 2.10 -7.49
N SER A 96 20.01 1.24 -8.49
CA SER A 96 19.58 1.50 -9.87
C SER A 96 18.08 1.71 -10.05
N ASP A 97 17.24 1.23 -9.11
CA ASP A 97 15.79 1.35 -9.18
C ASP A 97 15.27 2.66 -8.55
N ARG A 98 16.16 3.44 -7.92
CA ARG A 98 15.80 4.66 -7.18
C ARG A 98 14.91 5.60 -7.98
N LEU A 99 15.29 5.91 -9.22
CA LEU A 99 14.52 6.82 -10.07
C LEU A 99 13.13 6.29 -10.39
N ARG A 100 13.00 4.97 -10.54
CA ARG A 100 11.71 4.33 -10.78
C ARG A 100 10.80 4.43 -9.55
N LEU A 101 11.34 4.27 -8.35
CA LEU A 101 10.59 4.42 -7.09
C LEU A 101 10.09 5.85 -6.89
N ARG A 102 10.86 6.86 -7.33
CA ARG A 102 10.43 8.28 -7.26
C ARG A 102 9.22 8.58 -8.12
N GLU A 103 9.03 7.87 -9.23
CA GLU A 103 7.88 8.07 -10.11
C GLU A 103 6.54 7.83 -9.40
N ASP A 104 6.51 7.05 -8.30
CA ASP A 104 5.27 6.74 -7.58
C ASP A 104 5.18 7.44 -6.20
N PHE A 105 6.09 8.37 -5.90
CA PHE A 105 6.15 9.02 -4.59
C PHE A 105 4.88 9.79 -4.23
N VAL A 106 4.34 10.61 -5.14
CA VAL A 106 3.21 11.50 -4.83
C VAL A 106 1.92 10.73 -4.50
N PRO A 107 1.54 9.66 -5.22
CA PRO A 107 0.44 8.79 -4.81
C PRO A 107 0.62 8.16 -3.43
N GLN A 108 1.85 7.82 -3.05
CA GLN A 108 2.15 7.25 -1.72
C GLN A 108 2.01 8.33 -0.63
N VAL A 109 2.40 9.56 -0.92
CA VAL A 109 2.13 10.72 -0.07
C VAL A 109 0.63 10.99 0.04
N ALA A 110 -0.13 10.90 -1.06
CA ALA A 110 -1.59 11.14 -1.05
C ALA A 110 -2.31 10.25 -0.02
N ILE A 111 -1.86 9.01 0.15
CA ILE A 111 -2.39 8.08 1.15
C ILE A 111 -1.62 8.07 2.47
N SER A 112 -0.66 8.97 2.70
CA SER A 112 0.16 9.02 3.93
C SER A 112 0.85 7.67 4.21
N ASN A 113 1.43 7.02 3.21
CA ASN A 113 2.08 5.71 3.40
C ASN A 113 3.45 5.85 4.07
N TRP A 114 3.46 5.98 5.40
CA TRP A 114 4.69 6.16 6.19
C TRP A 114 5.63 4.95 6.17
N ASP A 115 5.16 3.81 5.69
CA ASP A 115 5.91 2.55 5.63
C ASP A 115 6.12 2.09 4.18
N VAL A 116 6.09 3.02 3.21
CA VAL A 116 6.12 2.68 1.77
C VAL A 116 7.32 1.83 1.33
N LEU A 117 8.50 2.07 1.90
CA LEU A 117 9.69 1.26 1.63
C LEU A 117 9.89 0.13 2.65
N GLY A 118 9.19 0.16 3.78
CA GLY A 118 9.45 -0.75 4.89
C GLY A 118 10.77 -0.44 5.59
N GLN A 119 11.08 -1.21 6.62
CA GLN A 119 12.29 -1.00 7.41
C GLN A 119 13.55 -1.47 6.68
N ASP A 120 13.44 -2.51 5.84
CA ASP A 120 14.55 -3.18 5.17
C ASP A 120 14.39 -3.19 3.63
N LEU A 121 13.71 -2.20 3.06
CA LEU A 121 13.30 -2.17 1.64
C LEU A 121 12.38 -3.36 1.25
N ASP A 122 11.61 -3.86 2.23
CA ASP A 122 10.79 -5.06 2.12
C ASP A 122 9.32 -4.80 1.73
N ASN A 123 8.86 -3.54 1.80
CA ASN A 123 7.51 -3.16 1.38
C ASN A 123 7.41 -2.72 -0.09
N VAL A 124 8.49 -2.85 -0.85
CA VAL A 124 8.48 -2.67 -2.29
C VAL A 124 9.33 -3.75 -2.96
N LEU A 125 8.82 -4.29 -4.05
CA LEU A 125 9.51 -5.28 -4.88
C LEU A 125 9.62 -4.76 -6.30
N ILE A 126 10.68 -5.15 -7.01
CA ILE A 126 10.84 -4.87 -8.43
C ILE A 126 10.45 -6.12 -9.20
N ARG A 127 9.40 -6.02 -10.01
CA ARG A 127 8.91 -7.09 -10.87
C ARG A 127 9.93 -7.42 -11.97
N PRO A 128 9.81 -8.60 -12.63
CA PRO A 128 10.70 -8.98 -13.72
C PRO A 128 10.75 -7.99 -14.90
N ASP A 129 9.70 -7.19 -15.08
CA ASP A 129 9.63 -6.14 -16.11
C ASP A 129 10.26 -4.79 -15.68
N GLY A 130 10.80 -4.72 -14.46
CA GLY A 130 11.42 -3.53 -13.90
C GLY A 130 10.45 -2.52 -13.29
N THR A 131 9.16 -2.86 -13.16
CA THR A 131 8.17 -2.01 -12.49
C THR A 131 8.13 -2.27 -10.98
N PRO A 132 7.89 -1.25 -10.14
CA PRO A 132 7.67 -1.45 -8.71
C PRO A 132 6.33 -2.13 -8.42
N SER A 133 6.32 -2.97 -7.38
CA SER A 133 5.12 -3.45 -6.69
C SER A 133 5.24 -3.09 -5.21
N TYR A 134 4.38 -2.19 -4.73
CA TYR A 134 4.31 -1.85 -3.31
C TYR A 134 3.45 -2.91 -2.60
N VAL A 135 4.09 -3.62 -1.68
CA VAL A 135 3.45 -4.60 -0.81
C VAL A 135 3.23 -3.96 0.56
N ASP A 136 2.41 -4.60 1.39
CA ASP A 136 2.18 -4.20 2.80
C ASP A 136 1.81 -2.72 3.02
N VAL A 137 0.84 -2.21 2.26
CA VAL A 137 0.33 -0.82 2.37
C VAL A 137 -0.55 -0.57 3.60
N GLY A 138 -0.44 -1.38 4.66
CA GLY A 138 -1.18 -1.23 5.92
C GLY A 138 -0.80 0.04 6.69
N GLY A 139 0.43 0.55 6.48
CA GLY A 139 0.91 1.82 7.02
C GLY A 139 0.33 3.09 6.38
N ALA A 140 -0.59 2.96 5.43
CA ALA A 140 -1.27 4.06 4.77
C ALA A 140 -2.63 4.40 5.40
N GLY A 141 -3.24 5.49 4.95
CA GLY A 141 -4.52 6.00 5.45
C GLY A 141 -4.43 6.39 6.94
N PRO A 142 -5.49 6.16 7.74
CA PRO A 142 -5.51 6.50 9.16
C PRO A 142 -4.68 5.58 10.07
N TYR A 143 -3.94 4.59 9.53
CA TYR A 143 -3.19 3.60 10.31
C TYR A 143 -1.67 3.70 10.10
N ARG A 144 -0.92 3.26 11.11
CA ARG A 144 0.52 2.97 11.06
C ARG A 144 0.73 1.49 10.71
N ALA A 145 1.94 1.10 10.30
CA ALA A 145 2.28 -0.25 9.83
C ALA A 145 1.72 -1.42 10.65
N MET A 146 1.72 -1.31 11.99
CA MET A 146 1.22 -2.37 12.89
C MET A 146 -0.26 -2.21 13.31
N GLY A 147 -1.01 -1.31 12.68
CA GLY A 147 -2.43 -1.07 12.93
C GLY A 147 -2.76 -0.09 14.04
N ALA A 148 -1.77 0.60 14.62
CA ALA A 148 -2.04 1.72 15.53
C ALA A 148 -2.57 2.93 14.72
N PRO A 149 -3.54 3.70 15.22
CA PRO A 149 -4.05 4.86 14.49
C PRO A 149 -2.98 5.97 14.39
N LYS A 150 -3.00 6.72 13.29
CA LYS A 150 -2.24 7.98 13.14
C LYS A 150 -2.85 9.12 13.94
N GLY A 151 -4.14 9.03 14.27
CA GLY A 151 -4.89 10.06 14.99
C GLY A 151 -4.85 11.39 14.24
N ASP A 152 -4.63 12.48 14.97
CA ASP A 152 -4.63 13.85 14.46
C ASP A 152 -3.51 14.14 13.44
N LYS A 153 -2.64 13.17 13.15
CA LYS A 153 -1.59 13.29 12.14
C LYS A 153 -2.07 12.94 10.73
N PHE A 154 -3.20 12.23 10.57
CA PHE A 154 -3.76 11.97 9.24
C PHE A 154 -4.71 13.11 8.86
N THR A 155 -4.19 14.10 8.15
CA THR A 155 -4.91 15.34 7.81
C THR A 155 -4.89 15.63 6.31
N GLY A 156 -5.62 16.66 5.88
CA GLY A 156 -5.60 17.17 4.51
C GLY A 156 -4.28 17.83 4.08
N ASP A 157 -3.46 18.28 5.03
CA ASP A 157 -2.14 18.87 4.76
C ASP A 157 -1.10 17.76 4.58
N VAL A 158 -0.38 17.79 3.47
CA VAL A 158 0.63 16.77 3.14
C VAL A 158 2.06 17.19 3.47
N SER A 159 2.29 18.43 3.92
CA SER A 159 3.65 18.98 4.14
C SER A 159 4.50 18.12 5.08
N THR A 160 3.93 17.68 6.20
CA THR A 160 4.62 16.80 7.15
C THR A 160 4.82 15.39 6.62
N ASP A 161 3.94 14.92 5.72
CA ASP A 161 4.09 13.61 5.07
C ASP A 161 5.18 13.64 4.01
N ILE A 162 5.28 14.69 3.20
CA ILE A 162 6.37 14.85 2.22
C ILE A 162 7.72 14.81 2.96
N ALA A 163 7.90 15.70 3.94
CA ALA A 163 9.14 15.75 4.71
C ALA A 163 9.39 14.44 5.47
N GLY A 164 8.36 13.86 6.08
CA GLY A 164 8.47 12.59 6.80
C GLY A 164 8.89 11.43 5.89
N MET A 165 8.26 11.31 4.73
CA MET A 165 8.53 10.26 3.76
C MET A 165 9.80 10.49 2.96
N GLN A 166 10.40 11.69 3.00
CA GLN A 166 11.74 11.92 2.49
C GLN A 166 12.81 11.58 3.53
N TYR A 167 12.62 11.93 4.80
CA TYR A 167 13.75 11.99 5.76
C TYR A 167 13.64 11.10 7.00
N MET A 168 12.47 10.53 7.33
CA MET A 168 12.25 9.96 8.66
C MET A 168 12.30 8.43 8.73
N ALA A 169 12.09 7.71 7.62
CA ALA A 169 12.12 6.26 7.61
C ALA A 169 13.47 5.73 7.11
N PRO A 170 13.88 4.52 7.54
CA PRO A 170 15.06 3.87 6.98
C PRO A 170 15.00 3.86 5.45
N TYR A 171 16.12 4.18 4.79
CA TYR A 171 16.27 4.22 3.34
C TYR A 171 15.43 5.27 2.58
N THR A 172 14.45 5.95 3.20
CA THR A 172 13.69 6.97 2.48
C THR A 172 14.56 8.15 2.08
N GLU A 173 15.54 8.53 2.89
CA GLU A 173 16.47 9.62 2.54
C GLU A 173 17.32 9.24 1.33
N MET A 174 17.77 7.98 1.26
CA MET A 174 18.54 7.46 0.13
C MET A 174 17.72 7.46 -1.17
N VAL A 175 16.41 7.18 -1.08
CA VAL A 175 15.54 7.09 -2.26
C VAL A 175 14.95 8.43 -2.64
N TYR A 176 14.43 9.19 -1.68
CA TYR A 176 13.59 10.38 -1.86
C TYR A 176 14.20 11.68 -1.32
N GLY A 177 15.30 11.64 -0.56
CA GLY A 177 15.82 12.78 0.19
C GLY A 177 16.28 13.97 -0.68
N ASP A 178 16.78 13.70 -1.88
CA ASP A 178 17.15 14.69 -2.91
C ASP A 178 16.12 14.77 -4.04
N MET A 179 14.90 14.28 -3.83
CA MET A 179 13.84 14.37 -4.84
C MET A 179 13.42 15.82 -5.06
N THR A 180 13.44 16.27 -6.31
CA THR A 180 13.10 17.67 -6.65
C THR A 180 11.60 17.89 -6.79
N ASP A 181 11.17 19.15 -6.72
CA ASP A 181 9.77 19.52 -7.02
C ASP A 181 9.35 19.07 -8.43
N GLU A 182 10.27 19.11 -9.40
CA GLU A 182 10.03 18.64 -10.76
C GLU A 182 9.84 17.11 -10.82
N GLU A 183 10.61 16.35 -10.04
CA GLU A 183 10.40 14.91 -9.89
C GLU A 183 9.06 14.59 -9.21
N MET A 184 8.65 15.40 -8.22
CA MET A 184 7.34 15.27 -7.59
C MET A 184 6.21 15.59 -8.58
N GLY A 185 6.35 16.64 -9.39
CA GLY A 185 5.41 16.97 -10.45
C GLY A 185 5.26 15.84 -11.47
N ARG A 186 6.36 15.22 -11.91
CA ARG A 186 6.31 14.03 -12.77
C ARG A 186 5.58 12.85 -12.13
N SER A 187 5.80 12.62 -10.82
CA SER A 187 5.09 11.57 -10.08
C SER A 187 3.59 11.84 -10.00
N TYR A 188 3.21 13.10 -9.76
CA TYR A 188 1.82 13.55 -9.76
C TYR A 188 1.15 13.38 -11.13
N ASP A 189 1.82 13.80 -12.21
CA ASP A 189 1.32 13.70 -13.57
C ASP A 189 1.15 12.24 -14.02
N LYS A 190 2.13 11.38 -13.67
CA LYS A 190 2.05 9.93 -13.94
C LYS A 190 0.80 9.30 -13.33
N ALA A 191 0.39 9.77 -12.16
CA ALA A 191 -0.80 9.30 -11.47
C ALA A 191 -2.12 9.94 -11.99
N GLY A 192 -2.05 10.77 -13.04
CA GLY A 192 -3.21 11.43 -13.63
C GLY A 192 -3.68 12.69 -12.89
N GLY A 193 -2.87 13.20 -11.94
CA GLY A 193 -3.15 14.42 -11.20
C GLY A 193 -4.39 14.37 -10.29
N VAL A 194 -4.87 15.54 -9.88
CA VAL A 194 -5.95 15.70 -8.88
C VAL A 194 -7.24 15.01 -9.31
N ASP A 195 -7.61 15.07 -10.59
CA ASP A 195 -8.84 14.48 -11.09
C ASP A 195 -8.83 12.96 -10.94
N ALA A 196 -7.73 12.31 -11.33
CA ALA A 196 -7.55 10.86 -11.17
C ALA A 196 -7.50 10.47 -9.69
N MET A 197 -6.75 11.21 -8.87
CA MET A 197 -6.68 10.98 -7.43
C MET A 197 -8.04 11.11 -6.75
N GLN A 198 -8.83 12.13 -7.07
CA GLN A 198 -10.18 12.29 -6.54
C GLN A 198 -11.13 11.20 -7.04
N ALA A 199 -11.04 10.81 -8.31
CA ALA A 199 -11.84 9.72 -8.87
C ALA A 199 -11.55 8.38 -8.17
N ALA A 200 -10.27 8.05 -7.98
CA ALA A 200 -9.83 6.82 -7.31
C ALA A 200 -10.39 6.68 -5.89
N THR A 201 -10.71 7.78 -5.20
CA THR A 201 -11.33 7.71 -3.84
C THR A 201 -12.70 7.02 -3.81
N GLN A 202 -13.33 6.76 -4.96
CA GLN A 202 -14.59 6.00 -5.03
C GLN A 202 -14.44 4.57 -4.49
N VAL A 203 -13.24 3.97 -4.56
CA VAL A 203 -13.01 2.60 -4.06
C VAL A 203 -12.94 2.51 -2.54
N LEU A 204 -12.73 3.64 -1.86
CA LEU A 204 -12.59 3.74 -0.41
C LEU A 204 -13.95 3.56 0.27
N ARG A 205 -14.03 2.76 1.33
CA ARG A 205 -15.31 2.55 2.04
C ARG A 205 -15.57 3.62 3.08
N ASP A 206 -14.54 3.98 3.84
CA ASP A 206 -14.66 4.97 4.90
C ASP A 206 -14.77 6.40 4.34
N ALA A 207 -15.85 7.10 4.71
CA ALA A 207 -16.14 8.43 4.19
C ALA A 207 -15.17 9.50 4.69
N GLN A 208 -14.70 9.39 5.93
CA GLN A 208 -13.74 10.34 6.49
C GLN A 208 -12.39 10.22 5.79
N THR A 209 -11.88 9.00 5.63
CA THR A 209 -10.65 8.69 4.89
C THR A 209 -10.73 9.19 3.46
N ARG A 210 -11.87 8.97 2.79
CA ARG A 210 -12.13 9.50 1.45
C ARG A 210 -12.02 11.02 1.38
N ASN A 211 -12.65 11.73 2.32
CA ASN A 211 -12.64 13.19 2.35
C ASN A 211 -11.24 13.74 2.62
N ILE A 212 -10.50 13.12 3.54
CA ILE A 212 -9.11 13.49 3.83
C ILE A 212 -8.24 13.27 2.58
N ILE A 213 -8.31 12.11 1.91
CA ILE A 213 -7.51 11.86 0.71
C ILE A 213 -7.84 12.84 -0.42
N ARG A 214 -9.09 13.29 -0.56
CA ARG A 214 -9.44 14.36 -1.52
C ARG A 214 -8.77 15.68 -1.18
N GLN A 215 -8.79 16.09 0.10
CA GLN A 215 -8.09 17.30 0.55
C GLN A 215 -6.58 17.19 0.31
N ARG A 216 -6.00 16.00 0.53
CA ARG A 216 -4.58 15.71 0.27
C ARG A 216 -4.25 15.81 -1.21
N ALA A 217 -5.11 15.30 -2.09
CA ALA A 217 -4.96 15.43 -3.54
C ALA A 217 -4.96 16.89 -3.99
N GLU A 218 -5.84 17.73 -3.43
CA GLU A 218 -5.86 19.17 -3.69
C GLU A 218 -4.62 19.88 -3.16
N ASP A 219 -4.12 19.49 -1.99
CA ASP A 219 -2.90 20.07 -1.42
C ASP A 219 -1.65 19.69 -2.21
N LEU A 220 -1.58 18.45 -2.69
CA LEU A 220 -0.55 18.00 -3.62
C LEU A 220 -0.58 18.81 -4.91
N ALA A 221 -1.76 18.98 -5.51
CA ALA A 221 -1.91 19.76 -6.74
C ALA A 221 -1.37 21.21 -6.60
N ARG A 222 -1.60 21.86 -5.46
CA ARG A 222 -1.07 23.21 -5.22
C ARG A 222 0.45 23.27 -5.06
N ARG A 223 1.09 22.16 -4.73
CA ARG A 223 2.52 22.11 -4.41
C ARG A 223 3.37 21.67 -5.59
N VAL A 224 2.86 20.75 -6.42
CA VAL A 224 3.69 20.03 -7.39
C VAL A 224 3.17 20.07 -8.83
N ALA A 225 1.97 20.61 -9.08
CA ALA A 225 1.40 20.74 -10.43
C ALA A 225 1.83 22.04 -11.14
#